data_AF-A0A1D8P469-F1
#
_entry.id   AF-A0A1D8P469-F1
#
_cell.length_a   1.000
_cell.length_b   1.000
_cell.length_c   1.000
_cell.angle_alpha   90.00
_cell.angle_beta   90.00
_cell.angle_gamma   90.00
#
_symmetry.space_group_name_H-M   'P 1'
#
loop_
_entity.id
_entity.type
_entity.pdbx_description
1 polymer ?
#
loop_
_entity_poly.entity_id
_entity_poly.type
_entity_poly.pdbx_seq_one_letter_code
_entity_poly.pdbx_strand_id
1 'polypeptide(L)'
;MKLKFIFIAFLFTACIQKKEPIPNIQSDTITVYDEETYMKLLAKNNDLKIKVIDTNCINDRKRAKSDIEKGKLYYFHSNSWYEWTEMAKLISEFNIELISYEFGCIAPPEGFESNCYEKLMNTEIHNRIGMKKIDSLWKIAERNFVLKYPDSLYMKDGIDVRTKYLLK
;
A
#
# COMPACT_ATOMS: atom_id res chain seq x y z
N MET A 1 -60.16 -6.17 4.91
CA MET A 1 -59.28 -6.55 3.78
C MET A 1 -59.43 -5.52 2.67
N LYS A 2 -58.47 -4.59 2.53
CA LYS A 2 -58.36 -3.68 1.38
C LYS A 2 -56.91 -3.70 0.93
N LEU A 3 -56.66 -4.51 -0.10
CA LEU A 3 -55.38 -4.70 -0.75
C LEU A 3 -55.09 -3.44 -1.58
N LYS A 4 -54.17 -2.58 -1.13
CA LYS A 4 -53.67 -1.46 -1.92
C LYS A 4 -52.40 -1.90 -2.63
N PHE A 5 -52.52 -2.17 -3.93
CA PHE A 5 -51.40 -2.24 -4.86
C PHE A 5 -50.72 -0.86 -4.88
N ILE A 6 -49.50 -0.77 -4.35
CA ILE A 6 -48.63 0.38 -4.56
C ILE A 6 -47.71 0.02 -5.72
N PHE A 7 -47.89 0.75 -6.81
CA PHE A 7 -47.14 0.64 -8.05
C PHE A 7 -45.67 1.01 -7.80
N ILE A 8 -44.78 0.10 -8.19
CA ILE A 8 -43.33 0.24 -8.16
C ILE A 8 -42.92 1.26 -9.24
N ALA A 9 -42.24 2.34 -8.84
CA ALA A 9 -41.47 3.19 -9.73
C ALA A 9 -39.98 3.00 -9.40
N PHE A 10 -39.35 1.99 -10.01
CA PHE A 10 -37.89 1.91 -10.09
C PHE A 10 -37.43 3.07 -10.99
N LEU A 11 -37.03 4.17 -10.38
CA LEU A 11 -36.24 5.20 -11.04
C LEU A 11 -34.85 4.59 -11.30
N PHE A 12 -34.69 4.00 -12.48
CA PHE A 12 -33.39 3.81 -13.10
C PHE A 12 -32.80 5.21 -13.34
N THR A 13 -32.12 5.75 -12.33
CA THR A 13 -31.22 6.88 -12.55
C THR A 13 -30.15 6.37 -13.50
N ALA A 14 -30.25 6.80 -14.75
CA ALA A 14 -29.24 6.58 -15.77
C ALA A 14 -27.86 6.90 -15.19
N CYS A 15 -26.92 5.97 -15.34
CA CYS A 15 -25.50 6.27 -15.21
C CYS A 15 -25.19 7.39 -16.21
N ILE A 16 -25.10 8.63 -15.73
CA ILE A 16 -24.42 9.69 -16.45
C ILE A 16 -22.97 9.22 -16.53
N GLN A 17 -22.57 8.70 -17.69
CA GLN A 17 -21.15 8.53 -17.99
C GLN A 17 -20.53 9.93 -17.85
N LYS A 18 -19.77 10.14 -16.77
CA LYS A 18 -18.88 11.29 -16.67
C LYS A 18 -17.99 11.22 -17.90
N LYS A 19 -18.16 12.17 -18.82
CA LYS A 19 -17.18 12.39 -19.89
C LYS A 19 -15.82 12.54 -19.21
N GLU A 20 -14.91 11.62 -19.52
CA GLU A 20 -13.51 11.80 -19.15
C GLU A 20 -13.06 13.18 -19.64
N PRO A 21 -12.39 13.98 -18.81
CA PRO A 21 -11.89 15.27 -19.24
C PRO A 21 -10.93 15.05 -20.41
N ILE A 22 -11.31 15.54 -21.59
CA ILE A 22 -10.44 15.59 -22.76
C ILE A 22 -9.27 16.50 -22.37
N PRO A 23 -8.00 16.03 -22.44
CA PRO A 23 -6.87 16.86 -22.06
C PRO A 23 -6.85 18.14 -22.91
N ASN A 24 -6.72 19.27 -22.23
CA ASN A 24 -6.67 20.59 -22.82
C ASN A 24 -5.41 20.69 -23.71
N ILE A 25 -5.59 20.68 -25.04
CA ILE A 25 -4.48 20.80 -26.00
C ILE A 25 -4.06 22.27 -26.05
N GLN A 26 -3.23 22.65 -25.08
CA GLN A 26 -2.47 23.89 -25.12
C GLN A 26 -0.98 23.50 -25.02
N SER A 27 -0.28 23.61 -26.15
CA SER A 27 1.12 23.20 -26.42
C SER A 27 1.32 21.74 -26.84
N ASP A 28 2.43 21.46 -27.52
CA ASP A 28 2.89 20.15 -28.03
C ASP A 28 3.06 19.05 -26.96
N THR A 29 2.62 19.31 -25.72
CA THR A 29 2.76 18.44 -24.56
C THR A 29 1.39 18.10 -23.98
N ILE A 30 1.07 16.81 -23.88
CA ILE A 30 -0.16 16.32 -23.28
C ILE A 30 0.07 16.14 -21.78
N THR A 31 -0.77 16.74 -20.94
CA THR A 31 -0.71 16.52 -19.48
C THR A 31 -1.62 15.35 -19.08
N VAL A 32 -1.08 14.43 -18.28
CA VAL A 32 -1.78 13.21 -17.82
C VAL A 32 -1.70 13.11 -16.30
N TYR A 33 -2.75 12.55 -15.69
CA TYR A 33 -2.93 12.53 -14.24
C TYR A 33 -3.00 11.12 -13.62
N ASP A 34 -3.16 10.09 -14.45
CA ASP A 34 -3.33 8.68 -14.05
C ASP A 34 -2.59 7.73 -15.02
N GLU A 35 -2.16 6.59 -14.48
CA GLU A 35 -1.36 5.60 -15.20
C GLU A 35 -2.11 4.99 -16.40
N GLU A 36 -3.42 4.77 -16.27
CA GLU A 36 -4.23 4.14 -17.32
C GLU A 36 -4.26 5.01 -18.58
N THR A 37 -4.52 6.31 -18.42
CA THR A 37 -4.50 7.28 -19.52
C THR A 37 -3.11 7.40 -20.15
N TYR A 38 -2.06 7.40 -19.33
CA TYR A 38 -0.68 7.44 -19.81
C TYR A 38 -0.36 6.24 -20.71
N MET A 39 -0.69 5.03 -20.24
CA MET A 39 -0.46 3.79 -20.99
C MET A 39 -1.30 3.74 -22.27
N LYS A 40 -2.56 4.19 -22.24
CA LYS A 40 -3.41 4.27 -23.44
C LYS A 40 -2.84 5.23 -24.50
N LEU A 41 -2.24 6.34 -24.08
CA LEU A 41 -1.64 7.31 -25.00
C LEU A 41 -0.37 6.76 -25.64
N LEU A 42 0.54 6.18 -24.86
CA LEU A 42 1.75 5.56 -25.38
C LEU A 42 1.48 4.36 -26.30
N ALA A 43 0.47 3.55 -25.98
CA ALA A 43 0.07 2.43 -26.83
C ALA A 43 -0.45 2.89 -28.21
N LYS A 44 -0.99 4.11 -28.31
CA LYS A 44 -1.46 4.69 -29.58
C LYS A 44 -0.35 5.40 -30.35
N ASN A 45 0.53 6.10 -29.64
CA ASN A 45 1.67 6.81 -30.22
C ASN A 45 2.76 6.99 -29.16
N ASN A 46 3.92 6.39 -29.38
CA ASN A 46 5.07 6.43 -28.48
C ASN A 46 5.91 7.72 -28.63
N ASP A 47 5.68 8.55 -29.65
CA ASP A 47 6.40 9.81 -29.89
C ASP A 47 5.76 11.01 -29.17
N LEU A 48 4.71 10.79 -28.38
CA LEU A 48 4.01 11.85 -27.65
C LEU A 48 4.90 12.44 -26.55
N LYS A 49 4.98 13.77 -26.49
CA LYS A 49 5.51 14.47 -25.32
C LYS A 49 4.43 14.49 -24.24
N ILE A 50 4.62 13.70 -23.19
CA ILE A 50 3.68 13.59 -22.09
C ILE A 50 4.29 14.20 -20.82
N LYS A 51 3.54 15.09 -20.18
CA LYS A 51 3.84 15.59 -18.83
C LYS A 51 2.94 14.88 -17.84
N VAL A 52 3.53 14.17 -16.88
CA VAL A 52 2.77 13.51 -15.81
C VAL A 52 2.62 14.43 -14.60
N ILE A 53 1.41 14.44 -14.04
CA ILE A 53 1.10 15.01 -12.72
C ILE A 53 0.45 13.90 -11.91
N ASP A 54 1.24 13.19 -11.10
CA ASP A 54 0.75 12.08 -10.27
C ASP A 54 -0.10 12.59 -9.10
N THR A 55 -1.39 12.79 -9.37
CA THR A 55 -2.35 13.29 -8.38
C THR A 55 -2.61 12.30 -7.25
N ASN A 56 -2.50 11.00 -7.52
CA ASN A 56 -2.66 9.95 -6.53
C ASN A 56 -1.55 10.07 -5.47
N CYS A 57 -0.29 10.10 -5.90
CA CYS A 57 0.84 10.24 -5.00
C CYS A 57 0.81 11.58 -4.23
N ILE A 58 0.42 12.69 -4.87
CA ILE A 58 0.24 13.98 -4.18
C ILE A 58 -0.78 13.87 -3.03
N ASN A 59 -1.92 13.25 -3.30
CA ASN A 59 -2.99 13.07 -2.32
C ASN A 59 -2.58 12.11 -1.20
N ASP A 60 -1.93 10.99 -1.54
CA ASP A 60 -1.42 10.02 -0.59
C ASP A 60 -0.40 10.64 0.36
N ARG A 61 0.53 11.45 -0.16
CA ARG A 61 1.51 12.15 0.68
C ARG A 61 0.83 13.15 1.62
N LYS A 62 -0.19 13.86 1.16
CA LYS A 62 -0.98 14.77 2.01
C LYS A 62 -1.71 14.01 3.12
N ARG A 63 -2.30 12.86 2.79
CA ARG A 63 -2.96 11.98 3.77
C ARG A 63 -1.96 11.46 4.80
N ALA A 64 -0.82 10.94 4.36
CA ALA A 64 0.22 10.40 5.23
C ALA A 64 0.71 11.45 6.24
N LYS A 65 1.01 12.66 5.78
CA LYS A 65 1.39 13.77 6.66
C LYS A 65 0.31 14.09 7.70
N SER A 66 -0.94 14.17 7.28
CA SER A 66 -2.05 14.44 8.21
C SER A 66 -2.23 13.34 9.27
N ASP A 67 -2.01 12.08 8.91
CA ASP A 67 -2.10 10.96 9.85
C ASP A 67 -0.91 10.96 10.82
N ILE A 68 0.30 11.20 10.33
CA ILE A 68 1.53 11.35 11.13
C ILE A 68 1.39 12.47 12.17
N GLU A 69 0.86 13.64 11.76
CA GLU A 69 0.59 14.79 12.63
C GLU A 69 -0.42 14.46 13.73
N LYS A 70 -1.37 13.56 13.45
CA LYS A 70 -2.36 13.05 14.42
C LYS A 70 -1.82 11.91 15.28
N GLY A 71 -0.55 11.53 15.13
CA GLY A 71 0.06 10.42 15.85
C GLY A 71 -0.37 9.03 15.38
N LYS A 72 -1.01 8.93 14.21
CA LYS A 72 -1.37 7.64 13.59
C LYS A 72 -0.19 7.13 12.78
N LEU A 73 0.43 6.05 13.24
CA LEU A 73 1.57 5.43 12.59
C LEU A 73 1.23 4.02 12.11
N TYR A 74 1.41 3.78 10.82
CA TYR A 74 1.13 2.51 10.16
C TYR A 74 2.42 1.95 9.55
N TYR A 75 2.94 0.85 10.09
CA TYR A 75 4.09 0.17 9.50
C TYR A 75 3.59 -0.82 8.45
N PHE A 76 3.89 -0.54 7.18
CA PHE A 76 3.41 -1.36 6.06
C PHE A 76 4.41 -2.46 5.73
N HIS A 77 3.94 -3.70 5.76
CA HIS A 77 4.77 -4.88 5.48
C HIS A 77 3.92 -6.06 4.99
N SER A 78 4.55 -7.05 4.33
CA SER A 78 3.85 -8.26 3.89
C SER A 78 3.43 -9.14 5.08
N ASN A 79 2.17 -9.62 5.06
CA ASN A 79 1.64 -10.55 6.08
C ASN A 79 1.93 -12.02 5.77
N SER A 80 2.63 -12.29 4.67
CA SER A 80 3.09 -13.63 4.31
C SER A 80 4.17 -14.17 5.24
N TRP A 81 4.78 -13.30 6.08
CA TRP A 81 5.84 -13.68 7.00
C TRP A 81 5.25 -14.36 8.24
N TYR A 82 5.78 -15.54 8.57
CA TYR A 82 5.31 -16.36 9.68
C TYR A 82 5.28 -15.61 11.02
N GLU A 83 6.27 -14.76 11.25
CA GLU A 83 6.44 -13.96 12.46
C GLU A 83 5.54 -12.70 12.52
N TRP A 84 4.67 -12.47 11.54
CA TRP A 84 3.77 -11.31 11.45
C TRP A 84 3.04 -11.01 12.76
N THR A 85 2.42 -12.02 13.36
CA THR A 85 1.62 -11.84 14.58
C THR A 85 2.49 -11.47 15.78
N GLU A 86 3.71 -11.98 15.85
CA GLU A 86 4.63 -11.64 16.93
C GLU A 86 5.23 -10.24 16.71
N MET A 87 5.51 -9.84 15.47
CA MET A 87 5.90 -8.48 15.12
C MET A 87 4.78 -7.47 15.41
N ALA A 88 3.53 -7.84 15.07
CA ALA A 88 2.25 -7.37 15.59
C ALA A 88 2.35 -6.71 16.96
N LYS A 89 2.63 -7.58 17.93
CA LYS A 89 2.64 -7.23 19.35
C LYS A 89 3.82 -6.33 19.67
N LEU A 90 5.01 -6.69 19.19
CA LEU A 90 6.25 -5.96 19.50
C LEU A 90 6.23 -4.52 19.03
N ILE A 91 5.75 -4.25 17.81
CA ILE A 91 5.75 -2.90 17.26
C ILE A 91 4.63 -2.03 17.86
N SER A 92 3.56 -2.64 18.35
CA SER A 92 2.45 -1.94 19.02
C SER A 92 2.87 -1.23 20.31
N GLU A 93 3.94 -1.67 20.97
CA GLU A 93 4.53 -1.01 22.14
C GLU A 93 5.01 0.42 21.84
N PHE A 94 5.23 0.74 20.56
CA PHE A 94 5.63 2.06 20.08
C PHE A 94 4.45 2.90 19.58
N ASN A 95 3.20 2.47 19.85
CA ASN A 95 1.98 3.06 19.29
C ASN A 95 1.99 3.08 17.75
N ILE A 96 2.49 1.99 17.16
CA ILE A 96 2.55 1.77 15.72
C ILE A 96 1.71 0.54 15.39
N GLU A 97 0.81 0.66 14.42
CA GLU A 97 0.00 -0.45 13.92
C GLU A 97 0.69 -1.09 12.71
N LEU A 98 0.80 -2.42 12.69
CA LEU A 98 1.33 -3.14 11.54
C LEU A 98 0.21 -3.42 10.53
N ILE A 99 0.35 -2.87 9.33
CA ILE A 99 -0.64 -2.98 8.26
C ILE A 99 -0.10 -3.89 7.16
N SER A 100 -0.92 -4.89 6.80
CA SER A 100 -0.62 -5.80 5.70
C SER A 100 -0.61 -5.04 4.38
N TYR A 101 0.50 -5.16 3.65
CA TYR A 101 0.67 -4.55 2.36
C TYR A 101 1.63 -5.36 1.50
N GLU A 102 1.18 -5.72 0.31
CA GLU A 102 2.01 -6.41 -0.68
C GLU A 102 2.51 -5.39 -1.70
N PHE A 103 3.81 -5.14 -1.69
CA PHE A 103 4.42 -4.24 -2.66
C PHE A 103 4.45 -4.90 -4.04
N GLY A 104 3.82 -4.28 -5.02
CA GLY A 104 3.90 -4.74 -6.41
C GLY A 104 5.35 -4.78 -6.90
N CYS A 105 5.71 -5.85 -7.63
CA CYS A 105 7.04 -6.01 -8.21
C CYS A 105 7.22 -5.19 -9.51
N ILE A 106 6.14 -4.65 -10.07
CA ILE A 106 6.16 -3.89 -11.32
C ILE A 106 6.34 -2.42 -10.96
N ALA A 107 7.39 -1.80 -11.50
CA ALA A 107 7.61 -0.37 -11.36
C ALA A 107 6.49 0.42 -12.05
N PRO A 108 6.07 1.56 -11.49
CA PRO A 108 5.08 2.41 -12.14
C PRO A 108 5.65 2.98 -13.45
N PRO A 109 4.79 3.38 -14.40
CA PRO A 109 5.23 4.10 -15.60
C PRO A 109 5.98 5.39 -15.26
N GLU A 110 6.75 5.91 -16.21
CA GLU A 110 7.53 7.13 -16.01
C GLU A 110 6.66 8.30 -15.54
N GLY A 111 7.14 9.01 -14.51
CA GLY A 111 6.44 10.15 -13.92
C GLY A 111 5.40 9.80 -12.85
N PHE A 112 5.08 8.51 -12.66
CA PHE A 112 4.26 8.01 -11.57
C PHE A 112 5.12 7.38 -10.47
N GLU A 113 4.60 7.39 -9.24
CA GLU A 113 5.23 6.76 -8.09
C GLU A 113 4.26 5.83 -7.36
N SER A 114 4.69 4.59 -7.11
CA SER A 114 3.91 3.67 -6.30
C SER A 114 4.14 3.87 -4.81
N ASN A 115 3.13 3.52 -4.02
CA ASN A 115 3.19 3.33 -2.57
C ASN A 115 3.61 4.61 -1.81
N CYS A 116 3.12 5.77 -2.27
CA CYS A 116 3.55 7.06 -1.74
C CYS A 116 3.15 7.30 -0.27
N TYR A 117 2.01 6.75 0.15
CA TYR A 117 1.56 6.83 1.54
C TYR A 117 2.48 5.97 2.43
N GLU A 118 2.67 4.73 2.03
CA GLU A 118 3.42 3.69 2.74
C GLU A 118 4.88 4.07 2.88
N LYS A 119 5.51 4.60 1.82
CA LYS A 119 6.89 5.11 1.84
C LYS A 119 7.06 6.19 2.90
N LEU A 120 6.22 7.23 2.88
CA LEU A 120 6.34 8.32 3.86
C LEU A 120 6.09 7.83 5.29
N MET A 121 5.10 6.98 5.50
CA MET A 121 4.78 6.45 6.82
C MET A 121 5.93 5.57 7.37
N ASN A 122 6.45 4.65 6.55
CA ASN A 122 7.59 3.82 6.94
C ASN A 122 8.85 4.65 7.18
N THR A 123 9.11 5.69 6.37
CA THR A 123 10.23 6.63 6.61
C THR A 123 10.08 7.35 7.94
N GLU A 124 8.89 7.86 8.28
CA GLU A 124 8.64 8.52 9.56
C GLU A 124 8.88 7.56 10.73
N ILE A 125 8.39 6.32 10.63
CA ILE A 125 8.61 5.28 11.64
C ILE A 125 10.11 4.99 11.79
N HIS A 126 10.85 4.82 10.68
CA HIS A 126 12.30 4.64 10.72
C HIS A 126 13.01 5.82 11.39
N ASN A 127 12.55 7.05 11.17
CA ASN A 127 13.11 8.24 11.82
C ASN A 127 12.83 8.26 13.33
N ARG A 128 11.64 7.82 13.76
CA ARG A 128 11.23 7.83 15.18
C ARG A 128 11.93 6.76 16.03
N ILE A 129 11.97 5.52 15.55
CA ILE A 129 12.47 4.39 16.36
C ILE A 129 13.79 3.81 15.86
N GLY A 130 14.22 4.18 14.65
CA GLY A 130 15.48 3.74 14.06
C GLY A 130 15.35 2.41 13.32
N MET A 131 15.91 2.33 12.11
CA MET A 131 15.90 1.12 11.29
C MET A 131 16.48 -0.10 12.02
N LYS A 132 17.61 0.05 12.72
CA LYS A 132 18.23 -1.03 13.52
C LYS A 132 17.32 -1.58 14.61
N LYS A 133 16.45 -0.74 15.19
CA LYS A 133 15.49 -1.17 16.20
C LYS A 133 14.41 -2.03 15.56
N ILE A 134 13.90 -1.63 14.40
CA ILE A 134 12.91 -2.43 13.65
C ILE A 134 13.49 -3.78 13.25
N ASP A 135 14.72 -3.82 12.72
CA ASP A 135 15.41 -5.08 12.41
C ASP A 135 15.54 -5.98 13.65
N SER A 136 15.78 -5.37 14.81
CA SER A 136 15.86 -6.10 16.07
C SER A 136 14.50 -6.65 16.51
N LEU A 137 13.41 -5.89 16.31
CA LEU A 137 12.05 -6.36 16.58
C LEU A 137 11.68 -7.55 15.69
N TRP A 138 12.03 -7.51 14.40
CA TRP A 138 11.83 -8.65 13.50
C TRP A 138 12.59 -9.90 13.94
N LYS A 139 13.85 -9.76 14.38
CA LYS A 139 14.62 -10.89 14.93
C LYS A 139 13.98 -11.47 16.21
N ILE A 140 13.42 -10.62 17.06
CA ILE A 140 12.70 -11.07 18.26
C ILE A 140 11.40 -11.77 17.87
N ALA A 141 10.65 -11.23 16.89
CA ALA A 141 9.43 -11.82 16.37
C ALA A 141 9.71 -13.22 15.77
N GLU A 142 10.77 -13.35 14.98
CA GLU A 142 11.23 -14.61 14.40
C GLU A 142 11.52 -15.66 15.48
N ARG A 143 12.31 -15.28 16.50
CA ARG A 143 12.58 -16.14 17.66
C ARG A 143 11.29 -16.56 18.37
N ASN A 144 10.41 -15.61 18.66
CA ASN A 144 9.17 -15.86 19.38
C ASN A 144 8.25 -16.81 18.61
N PHE A 145 8.17 -16.65 17.27
CA PHE A 145 7.41 -17.55 16.42
C PHE A 145 7.97 -18.98 16.49
N VAL A 146 9.29 -19.15 16.32
CA VAL A 146 9.94 -20.47 16.36
C VAL A 146 9.72 -21.17 17.71
N LEU A 147 9.88 -20.44 18.81
CA LEU A 147 9.70 -21.02 20.16
C LEU A 147 8.24 -21.40 20.44
N LYS A 148 7.28 -20.67 19.86
CA LYS A 148 5.85 -20.92 20.01
C LYS A 148 5.36 -22.08 19.15
N TYR A 149 5.96 -22.27 17.97
CA TYR A 149 5.59 -23.29 17.00
C TYR A 149 6.81 -24.12 16.56
N PRO A 150 7.47 -24.86 17.47
CA PRO A 150 8.74 -25.53 17.20
C PRO A 150 8.66 -26.58 16.08
N ASP A 151 7.49 -27.20 15.92
CA ASP A 151 7.27 -28.26 14.92
C ASP A 151 6.87 -27.71 13.54
N SER A 152 6.53 -26.41 13.44
CA SER A 152 6.17 -25.78 12.17
C SER A 152 7.42 -25.53 11.33
N LEU A 153 7.55 -26.20 10.18
CA LEU A 153 8.65 -25.97 9.26
C LEU A 153 8.75 -24.47 8.93
N TYR A 154 9.89 -23.87 9.22
CA TYR A 154 10.15 -22.46 8.93
C TYR A 154 11.46 -22.31 8.14
N MET A 155 11.30 -22.23 6.82
CA MET A 155 12.39 -21.98 5.87
C MET A 155 12.41 -20.51 5.45
N LYS A 156 13.59 -19.88 5.47
CA LYS A 156 13.82 -18.52 4.95
C LYS A 156 15.09 -18.56 4.10
N ASP A 157 14.97 -18.18 2.83
CA ASP A 157 16.06 -18.23 1.84
C ASP A 157 16.78 -19.60 1.77
N GLY A 158 16.01 -20.68 1.89
CA GLY A 158 16.53 -22.05 1.86
C GLY A 158 17.19 -22.52 3.17
N ILE A 159 17.14 -21.73 4.24
CA ILE A 159 17.70 -22.07 5.55
C ILE A 159 16.56 -22.39 6.53
N ASP A 160 16.67 -23.50 7.27
CA ASP A 160 15.78 -23.81 8.38
C ASP A 160 16.11 -22.91 9.58
N VAL A 161 15.29 -21.86 9.75
CA VAL A 161 15.46 -20.83 10.78
C VAL A 161 15.34 -21.42 12.19
N ARG A 162 14.63 -22.54 12.35
CA ARG A 162 14.43 -23.16 13.66
C ARG A 162 15.72 -23.63 14.29
N THR A 163 16.67 -24.09 13.47
CA THR A 163 17.99 -24.53 13.93
C THR A 163 18.66 -23.47 14.79
N LYS A 164 18.52 -22.18 14.44
CA LYS A 164 19.10 -21.08 15.22
C LYS A 164 18.58 -20.97 16.66
N TYR A 165 17.33 -21.37 16.93
CA TYR A 165 16.66 -21.11 18.22
C TYR A 165 16.25 -22.37 18.99
N LEU A 166 16.12 -23.52 18.31
CA LEU A 166 15.78 -24.81 18.92
C LEU A 166 17.02 -25.65 19.25
N LEU A 167 18.21 -25.25 18.79
CA LEU A 167 19.45 -25.89 19.21
C LEU A 167 19.66 -25.67 20.72
N LYS A 168 19.69 -26.79 21.44
CA LYS A 168 20.14 -26.90 22.84
C LYS A 168 21.65 -26.85 22.93
#